data_AF-H3C4K7-F1
#
_entry.id   AF-H3C4K7-F1
#
_cell.length_a   1.000
_cell.length_b   1.000
_cell.length_c   1.000
_cell.angle_alpha   90.00
_cell.angle_beta   90.00
_cell.angle_gamma   90.00
#
_symmetry.space_group_name_H-M   'P 1'
#
loop_
_entity.id
_entity.type
_entity.pdbx_description
1 polymer ?
#
loop_
_entity_poly.entity_id
_entity_poly.type
_entity_poly.pdbx_seq_one_letter_code
_entity_poly.pdbx_strand_id
1 'polypeptide(L)'
;EHQAWILRRFLTQVEGQEAADEEEPHSIVGEFARLKSQSNKFRNEKTYSSKAAEKQENVKKNRYKDIVPFDHSRVKLNFITSRNDSDYINASFIRGVFSSTEYIATQGPLPHTLLDFFRMLWEYNAEVVIMACREFEMGKLSEESRGDYLARTLQVTYKNVSTVSWANSPQTDGRFSSPATR
;
A
#
# COMPACT_ATOMS: atom_id res chain seq x y z
N GLU A 1 -16.16 32.87 8.94
CA GLU A 1 -15.46 33.81 8.04
C GLU A 1 -14.10 33.34 7.51
N HIS A 2 -12.99 33.33 8.28
CA HIS A 2 -11.65 33.11 7.72
C HIS A 2 -11.45 31.74 7.01
N GLN A 3 -11.83 30.63 7.65
CA GLN A 3 -11.70 29.29 7.04
C GLN A 3 -12.55 29.13 5.78
N ALA A 4 -13.75 29.71 5.77
CA ALA A 4 -14.63 29.69 4.59
C ALA A 4 -14.00 30.43 3.41
N TRP A 5 -13.29 31.53 3.66
CA TRP A 5 -12.55 32.26 2.63
C TRP A 5 -11.40 31.42 2.05
N ILE A 6 -10.62 30.73 2.91
CA ILE A 6 -9.54 29.83 2.47
C ILE A 6 -10.11 28.76 1.53
N LEU A 7 -11.19 28.09 1.94
CA LEU A 7 -11.81 27.03 1.14
C LEU A 7 -12.31 27.54 -0.21
N ARG A 8 -13.01 28.68 -0.25
CA ARG A 8 -13.49 29.27 -1.51
C ARG A 8 -12.34 29.63 -2.44
N ARG A 9 -11.28 30.24 -1.91
CA ARG A 9 -10.09 30.57 -2.70
C ARG A 9 -9.43 29.32 -3.27
N PHE A 10 -9.33 28.25 -2.48
CA PHE A 10 -8.77 26.98 -2.93
C PHE A 10 -9.60 26.36 -4.06
N LEU A 11 -10.93 26.37 -3.95
CA LEU A 11 -11.82 25.87 -5.02
C LEU A 11 -11.61 26.62 -6.34
N THR A 12 -11.61 27.96 -6.30
CA THR A 12 -11.35 28.77 -7.51
C THR A 12 -9.97 28.49 -8.11
N GLN A 13 -8.96 28.23 -7.27
CA GLN A 13 -7.64 27.87 -7.76
C GLN A 13 -7.68 26.52 -8.49
N VAL A 14 -8.27 25.48 -7.89
CA VAL A 14 -8.34 24.14 -8.49
C VAL A 14 -9.12 24.17 -9.80
N GLU A 15 -10.27 24.85 -9.85
CA GLU A 15 -11.04 25.05 -11.09
C GLU A 15 -10.20 25.69 -12.20
N GLY A 16 -9.38 26.69 -11.84
CA GLY A 16 -8.45 27.32 -12.78
C GLY A 16 -7.34 26.37 -13.27
N GLN A 17 -6.86 25.46 -12.41
CA GLN A 17 -5.83 24.48 -12.77
C GLN A 17 -6.38 23.35 -13.64
N GLU A 18 -7.63 22.95 -13.46
CA GLU A 18 -8.32 21.94 -14.30
C GLU A 18 -8.64 22.47 -15.70
N ALA A 19 -8.98 23.76 -15.80
CA ALA A 19 -9.29 24.40 -17.08
C ALA A 19 -8.05 24.86 -17.86
N ALA A 20 -6.86 24.84 -17.23
CA ALA A 20 -5.61 25.25 -17.86
C ALA A 20 -5.12 24.19 -18.85
N ASP A 21 -4.49 24.65 -19.94
CA ASP A 21 -3.85 23.77 -20.91
C ASP A 21 -2.73 22.94 -20.27
N GLU A 22 -2.50 21.72 -20.75
CA GLU A 22 -1.50 20.81 -20.15
C GLU A 22 -0.07 21.37 -20.17
N GLU A 23 0.22 22.27 -21.12
CA GLU A 23 1.51 22.94 -21.26
C GLU A 23 1.71 24.08 -20.24
N GLU A 24 0.65 24.56 -19.59
CA GLU A 24 0.73 25.60 -18.58
C GLU A 24 1.45 25.08 -17.31
N PRO A 25 2.49 25.76 -16.81
CA PRO A 25 3.28 25.28 -15.65
C PRO A 25 2.48 25.10 -14.36
N HIS A 26 1.36 25.80 -14.22
CA HIS A 26 0.48 25.75 -13.05
C HIS A 26 -0.71 24.81 -13.21
N SER A 27 -0.88 24.19 -14.39
CA SER A 27 -1.84 23.12 -14.59
C SER A 27 -1.48 21.92 -13.73
N ILE A 28 -2.46 21.04 -13.50
CA ILE A 28 -2.23 19.78 -12.77
C ILE A 28 -1.11 18.96 -13.43
N VAL A 29 -1.06 18.93 -14.77
CA VAL A 29 -0.05 18.22 -15.54
C VAL A 29 1.34 18.85 -15.33
N GLY A 30 1.44 20.18 -15.42
CA GLY A 30 2.66 20.93 -15.16
C GLY A 30 3.20 20.73 -13.74
N GLU A 31 2.32 20.79 -12.74
CA GLU A 31 2.71 20.56 -11.34
C GLU A 31 3.16 19.13 -11.08
N PHE A 32 2.47 18.14 -11.67
CA PHE A 32 2.87 16.74 -11.58
C PHE A 32 4.23 16.48 -12.25
N ALA A 33 4.47 17.08 -13.42
CA ALA A 33 5.76 17.00 -14.10
C ALA A 33 6.90 17.57 -13.23
N ARG A 34 6.65 18.68 -12.54
CA ARG A 34 7.60 19.28 -11.58
C ARG A 34 7.91 18.34 -10.42
N LEU A 35 6.88 17.73 -9.80
CA LEU A 35 7.06 16.74 -8.73
C LEU A 35 7.87 15.53 -9.19
N LYS A 36 7.59 15.02 -10.39
CA LYS A 36 8.34 13.91 -10.99
C LYS A 36 9.80 14.26 -11.22
N SER A 37 10.09 15.46 -11.74
CA SER A 37 11.44 15.96 -11.94
C SER A 37 12.21 16.07 -10.62
N GLN A 38 11.59 16.62 -9.57
CA GLN A 38 12.18 16.68 -8.24
C GLN A 38 12.46 15.29 -7.65
N SER A 39 11.52 14.35 -7.77
CA SER A 39 11.69 12.97 -7.32
C SER A 39 12.87 12.28 -8.03
N ASN A 40 12.96 12.43 -9.35
CA ASN A 40 14.09 11.91 -10.14
C ASN A 40 15.42 12.52 -9.70
N LYS A 41 15.45 13.83 -9.42
CA LYS A 41 16.63 14.51 -8.89
C LYS A 41 17.07 13.91 -7.57
N PHE A 42 16.16 13.73 -6.61
CA PHE A 42 16.48 13.12 -5.31
C PHE A 42 17.01 11.70 -5.44
N ARG A 43 16.48 10.91 -6.40
CA ARG A 43 16.96 9.56 -6.68
C ARG A 43 18.38 9.57 -7.27
N ASN A 44 18.65 10.44 -8.24
CA ASN A 44 19.94 10.54 -8.92
C ASN A 44 21.04 11.06 -7.99
N GLU A 45 20.71 12.05 -7.16
CA GLU A 45 21.61 12.65 -6.18
C GLU A 45 21.75 11.82 -4.90
N LYS A 46 21.01 10.71 -4.79
CA LYS A 46 20.93 9.85 -3.59
C LYS A 46 20.65 10.66 -2.32
N THR A 47 19.81 11.70 -2.42
CA THR A 47 19.47 12.62 -1.34
C THR A 47 18.92 11.87 -0.12
N TYR A 48 18.13 10.82 -0.36
CA TYR A 48 17.59 9.94 0.66
C TYR A 48 18.12 8.52 0.47
N SER A 49 18.76 7.98 1.52
CA SER A 49 19.31 6.62 1.53
C SER A 49 18.22 5.56 1.65
N SER A 50 18.43 4.40 1.01
CA SER A 50 17.60 3.19 1.11
C SER A 50 18.44 1.93 1.36
N LYS A 51 19.57 2.08 2.05
CA LYS A 51 20.56 1.01 2.27
C LYS A 51 19.97 -0.21 2.96
N ALA A 52 19.01 -0.04 3.87
CA ALA A 52 18.36 -1.17 4.53
C ALA A 52 17.59 -2.06 3.53
N ALA A 53 16.93 -1.45 2.56
CA ALA A 53 16.18 -2.15 1.52
C ALA A 53 17.08 -2.86 0.49
N GLU A 54 18.28 -2.30 0.28
CA GLU A 54 19.28 -2.80 -0.67
C GLU A 54 20.12 -3.97 -0.11
N LYS A 55 20.04 -4.26 1.19
CA LYS A 55 20.73 -5.42 1.78
C LYS A 55 20.29 -6.72 1.11
N GLN A 56 21.23 -7.63 0.86
CA GLN A 56 20.97 -8.90 0.17
C GLN A 56 19.85 -9.71 0.81
N GLU A 57 19.77 -9.73 2.15
CA GLU A 57 18.69 -10.41 2.87
C GLU A 57 17.29 -9.77 2.70
N ASN A 58 17.23 -8.47 2.37
CA ASN A 58 16.00 -7.69 2.27
C ASN A 58 15.51 -7.48 0.84
N VAL A 59 16.36 -7.66 -0.18
CA VAL A 59 15.98 -7.49 -1.60
C VAL A 59 14.74 -8.33 -1.96
N LYS A 60 14.67 -9.57 -1.46
CA LYS A 60 13.52 -10.45 -1.70
C LYS A 60 12.23 -10.01 -1.00
N LYS A 61 12.31 -9.14 0.01
CA LYS A 61 11.15 -8.62 0.75
C LYS A 61 10.46 -7.45 0.04
N ASN A 62 11.03 -6.96 -1.07
CA ASN A 62 10.47 -5.89 -1.89
C ASN A 62 9.66 -6.44 -3.06
N ARG A 63 8.41 -5.99 -3.22
CA ARG A 63 7.55 -6.37 -4.34
C ARG A 63 8.07 -5.82 -5.67
N TYR A 64 8.57 -4.59 -5.66
CA TYR A 64 9.18 -3.93 -6.82
C TYR A 64 10.60 -3.47 -6.44
N LYS A 65 11.56 -3.69 -7.35
CA LYS A 65 12.97 -3.38 -7.09
C LYS A 65 13.23 -1.87 -6.99
N ASP A 66 12.40 -1.07 -7.65
CA ASP A 66 12.51 0.38 -7.76
C ASP A 66 11.63 1.14 -6.76
N ILE A 67 10.80 0.43 -5.99
CA ILE A 67 9.93 1.00 -4.94
C ILE A 67 10.37 0.45 -3.58
N VAL A 68 11.21 1.21 -2.89
CA VAL A 68 11.79 0.85 -1.60
C VAL A 68 11.65 2.00 -0.60
N PRO A 69 11.52 1.71 0.71
CA PRO A 69 11.39 2.76 1.71
C PRO A 69 12.71 3.51 1.89
N PHE A 70 12.62 4.78 2.28
CA PHE A 70 13.80 5.54 2.68
C PHE A 70 14.19 5.19 4.13
N ASP A 71 15.50 5.12 4.40
CA ASP A 71 16.02 4.71 5.71
C ASP A 71 15.57 5.63 6.86
N HIS A 72 15.32 6.91 6.57
CA HIS A 72 14.94 7.91 7.58
C HIS A 72 13.47 7.82 8.00
N SER A 73 12.60 7.23 7.17
CA SER A 73 11.16 7.12 7.43
C SER A 73 10.66 5.67 7.46
N ARG A 74 11.50 4.69 7.14
CA ARG A 74 11.10 3.27 7.15
C ARG A 74 10.56 2.85 8.50
N VAL A 75 9.57 1.95 8.47
CA VAL A 75 9.12 1.24 9.65
C VAL A 75 10.18 0.21 10.05
N LYS A 76 10.47 0.12 11.36
CA LYS A 76 11.42 -0.87 11.90
C LYS A 76 10.65 -1.87 12.77
N LEU A 77 10.88 -3.16 12.56
CA LEU A 77 10.24 -4.21 13.36
C LEU A 77 11.17 -4.62 14.50
N ASN A 78 10.86 -4.23 15.73
CA ASN A 78 11.60 -4.61 16.92
C ASN A 78 10.97 -5.84 17.60
N PHE A 79 9.71 -6.14 17.34
CA PHE A 79 9.04 -7.32 17.85
C PHE A 79 9.58 -8.57 17.16
N ILE A 80 10.29 -9.41 17.91
CA ILE A 80 10.93 -10.64 17.41
C ILE A 80 10.07 -11.85 17.78
N THR A 81 9.69 -12.64 16.78
CA THR A 81 8.94 -13.89 16.87
C THR A 81 9.81 -15.12 16.61
N SER A 82 10.91 -14.95 15.87
CA SER A 82 11.87 -16.02 15.56
C SER A 82 13.31 -15.49 15.51
N ARG A 83 14.31 -16.38 15.59
CA ARG A 83 15.73 -16.01 15.50
C ARG A 83 16.14 -15.39 14.15
N ASN A 84 15.35 -15.63 13.11
CA ASN A 84 15.65 -15.18 11.74
C ASN A 84 14.89 -13.89 11.38
N ASP A 85 14.15 -13.31 12.32
CA ASP A 85 13.40 -12.10 12.07
C ASP A 85 14.34 -10.92 11.85
N SER A 86 14.13 -10.19 10.76
CA SER A 86 14.80 -8.91 10.52
C SER A 86 13.94 -7.75 11.00
N ASP A 87 14.57 -6.57 11.13
CA ASP A 87 13.90 -5.30 11.43
C ASP A 87 13.26 -4.67 10.20
N TYR A 88 13.32 -5.34 9.05
CA TYR A 88 12.96 -4.78 7.75
C TYR A 88 11.58 -5.23 7.30
N ILE A 89 10.77 -4.25 6.93
CA ILE A 89 9.57 -4.36 6.12
C ILE A 89 9.56 -3.20 5.11
N ASN A 90 9.05 -3.43 3.90
CA ASN A 90 8.89 -2.36 2.92
C ASN A 90 7.66 -1.50 3.27
N ALA A 91 7.87 -0.62 4.24
CA ALA A 91 6.89 0.34 4.72
C ALA A 91 7.57 1.62 5.22
N SER A 92 6.89 2.75 5.12
CA SER A 92 7.35 4.06 5.63
C SER A 92 6.27 4.72 6.46
N PHE A 93 6.69 5.44 7.51
CA PHE A 93 5.83 6.37 8.20
C PHE A 93 5.56 7.60 7.32
N ILE A 94 4.30 8.00 7.26
CA ILE A 94 3.87 9.28 6.69
C ILE A 94 3.37 10.14 7.84
N ARG A 95 3.90 11.36 7.89
CA ARG A 95 3.48 12.38 8.82
C ARG A 95 2.06 12.83 8.49
N GLY A 96 1.18 12.81 9.49
CA GLY A 96 -0.14 13.45 9.43
C GLY A 96 -0.12 14.84 10.07
N VAL A 97 -1.32 15.35 10.34
CA VAL A 97 -1.51 16.69 10.89
C VAL A 97 -1.03 16.76 12.35
N PHE A 98 -1.21 15.67 13.10
CA PHE A 98 -1.00 15.65 14.55
C PHE A 98 0.24 14.85 14.96
N SER A 99 0.69 13.89 14.14
CA SER A 99 1.85 13.05 14.46
C SER A 99 2.77 12.81 13.25
N SER A 100 4.08 12.66 13.50
CA SER A 100 5.07 12.26 12.49
C SER A 100 4.95 10.79 12.05
N THR A 101 4.21 9.97 12.79
CA THR A 101 4.02 8.53 12.51
C THR A 101 2.54 8.18 12.44
N GLU A 102 1.72 9.09 11.91
CA GLU A 102 0.26 8.96 11.90
C GLU A 102 -0.22 7.88 10.94
N TYR A 103 0.45 7.72 9.80
CA TYR A 103 0.12 6.71 8.82
C TYR A 103 1.32 5.83 8.50
N ILE A 104 1.04 4.58 8.11
CA ILE A 104 2.03 3.67 7.54
C ILE A 104 1.62 3.40 6.09
N ALA A 105 2.47 3.81 5.14
CA ALA A 105 2.37 3.38 3.76
C ALA A 105 3.25 2.14 3.56
N THR A 106 2.66 1.04 3.14
CA THR A 106 3.33 -0.24 2.90
C THR A 106 2.93 -0.81 1.55
N GLN A 107 3.82 -1.60 0.94
CA GLN A 107 3.41 -2.45 -0.18
C GLN A 107 2.34 -3.44 0.25
N GLY A 108 1.57 -3.97 -0.71
CA GLY A 108 0.85 -5.22 -0.49
C GLY A 108 1.86 -6.30 -0.05
N PRO A 109 1.58 -7.10 1.00
CA PRO A 109 2.54 -8.07 1.53
C PRO A 109 3.03 -9.01 0.42
N LEU A 110 4.06 -9.80 0.68
CA LEU A 110 4.41 -10.96 -0.14
C LEU A 110 4.10 -12.21 0.69
N PRO A 111 3.96 -13.38 0.07
CA PRO A 111 3.71 -14.64 0.78
C PRO A 111 4.70 -14.87 1.94
N HIS A 112 5.99 -14.58 1.69
CA HIS A 112 7.07 -14.71 2.67
C HIS A 112 7.29 -13.47 3.56
N THR A 113 6.48 -12.42 3.42
CA THR A 113 6.51 -11.24 4.32
C THR A 113 5.19 -11.02 5.05
N LEU A 114 4.26 -11.97 4.97
CA LEU A 114 2.97 -11.89 5.65
C LEU A 114 3.14 -11.82 7.18
N LEU A 115 4.10 -12.58 7.73
CA LEU A 115 4.43 -12.50 9.16
C LEU A 115 5.00 -11.12 9.54
N ASP A 116 5.89 -10.56 8.73
CA ASP A 116 6.44 -9.21 8.95
C ASP A 116 5.33 -8.14 8.94
N PHE A 117 4.33 -8.30 8.06
CA PHE A 117 3.16 -7.42 8.01
C PHE A 117 2.34 -7.50 9.31
N PHE A 118 2.04 -8.69 9.83
CA PHE A 118 1.32 -8.81 11.11
C PHE A 118 2.16 -8.37 12.31
N ARG A 119 3.47 -8.60 12.30
CA ARG A 119 4.40 -8.05 13.30
C ARG A 119 4.30 -6.52 13.33
N MET A 120 4.25 -5.88 12.16
CA MET A 120 4.07 -4.43 12.03
C MET A 120 2.74 -3.96 12.63
N LEU A 121 1.62 -4.57 12.24
CA LEU A 121 0.29 -4.18 12.75
C LEU A 121 0.23 -4.32 14.27
N TRP A 122 0.79 -5.41 14.80
CA TRP A 122 0.84 -5.68 16.23
C TRP A 122 1.72 -4.68 16.98
N GLU A 123 2.97 -4.51 16.55
CA GLU A 123 3.95 -3.65 17.21
C GLU A 123 3.51 -2.18 17.27
N TYR A 124 2.87 -1.70 16.20
CA TYR A 124 2.41 -0.32 16.08
C TYR A 124 0.94 -0.11 16.44
N ASN A 125 0.29 -1.11 17.03
CA ASN A 125 -1.12 -1.07 17.45
C ASN A 125 -2.06 -0.53 16.35
N ALA A 126 -1.88 -1.00 15.11
CA ALA A 126 -2.68 -0.54 13.99
C ALA A 126 -4.13 -1.04 14.12
N GLU A 127 -5.07 -0.11 14.26
CA GLU A 127 -6.51 -0.42 14.40
C GLU A 127 -7.24 -0.49 13.05
N VAL A 128 -6.73 0.22 12.04
CA VAL A 128 -7.36 0.35 10.72
C VAL A 128 -6.35 0.02 9.62
N VAL A 129 -6.75 -0.86 8.71
CA VAL A 129 -5.99 -1.19 7.50
C VAL A 129 -6.84 -0.82 6.28
N ILE A 130 -6.32 0.04 5.42
CA ILE A 130 -6.98 0.46 4.18
C ILE A 130 -6.24 -0.18 3.00
N MET A 131 -6.91 -1.05 2.26
CA MET A 131 -6.40 -1.65 1.02
C MET A 131 -7.04 -0.97 -0.18
N ALA A 132 -6.25 -0.24 -0.97
CA ALA A 132 -6.73 0.57 -2.10
C ALA A 132 -6.50 -0.08 -3.47
N CYS A 133 -6.16 -1.38 -3.51
CA CYS A 133 -5.94 -2.14 -4.75
C CYS A 133 -6.79 -3.41 -4.75
N ARG A 134 -7.07 -3.94 -5.95
CA ARG A 134 -7.69 -5.26 -6.06
C ARG A 134 -6.63 -6.36 -5.92
N GLU A 135 -7.06 -7.55 -5.55
CA GLU A 135 -6.20 -8.76 -5.56
C GLU A 135 -5.70 -9.06 -6.98
N PHE A 136 -6.52 -8.76 -8.00
CA PHE A 136 -6.21 -8.92 -9.42
C PHE A 136 -6.51 -7.62 -10.17
N GLU A 137 -5.52 -7.10 -10.89
CA GLU A 137 -5.67 -5.94 -11.77
C GLU A 137 -5.26 -6.32 -13.20
N MET A 138 -6.17 -6.11 -14.15
CA MET A 138 -5.91 -6.14 -15.61
C MET A 138 -5.27 -7.43 -16.16
N GLY A 139 -5.80 -8.61 -15.80
CA GLY A 139 -5.56 -9.86 -16.55
C GLY A 139 -4.10 -10.35 -16.63
N LYS A 140 -3.15 -9.69 -15.95
CA LYS A 140 -1.79 -10.19 -15.79
C LYS A 140 -1.81 -11.32 -14.76
N LEU A 141 -2.13 -12.52 -15.24
CA LEU A 141 -1.60 -13.73 -14.65
C LEU A 141 -0.07 -13.64 -14.71
N SER A 142 0.58 -13.40 -13.58
CA SER A 142 1.96 -13.87 -13.41
C SER A 142 1.86 -15.30 -12.89
N GLU A 143 2.35 -16.22 -13.71
CA GLU A 143 2.32 -17.67 -13.55
C GLU A 143 2.82 -18.12 -12.16
N GLU A 144 2.12 -19.12 -11.60
CA GLU A 144 2.36 -19.82 -10.33
C GLU A 144 1.83 -19.19 -9.02
N SER A 145 0.51 -19.22 -8.85
CA SER A 145 -0.23 -19.77 -7.69
C SER A 145 0.41 -19.83 -6.29
N ARG A 146 1.02 -18.77 -5.76
CA ARG A 146 1.41 -18.73 -4.33
C ARG A 146 1.34 -17.33 -3.75
N GLY A 147 0.14 -16.81 -3.53
CA GLY A 147 -0.04 -15.60 -2.74
C GLY A 147 -1.44 -15.05 -2.80
N ASP A 148 -2.45 -15.93 -2.71
CA ASP A 148 -3.85 -15.52 -2.70
C ASP A 148 -4.10 -14.69 -1.43
N TYR A 149 -4.05 -13.37 -1.58
CA TYR A 149 -4.60 -12.44 -0.61
C TYR A 149 -6.10 -12.69 -0.61
N LEU A 150 -6.65 -13.58 0.22
CA LEU A 150 -8.08 -13.51 0.52
C LEU A 150 -8.25 -12.31 1.46
N ALA A 151 -8.43 -11.12 0.88
CA ALA A 151 -8.73 -9.91 1.61
C ALA A 151 -9.95 -9.23 0.99
N ARG A 152 -11.08 -9.95 1.00
CA ARG A 152 -12.37 -9.27 1.14
C ARG A 152 -12.44 -8.74 2.58
N THR A 153 -12.14 -7.45 2.74
CA THR A 153 -12.20 -6.69 3.99
C THR A 153 -11.36 -7.30 5.13
N LEU A 154 -10.16 -6.77 5.36
CA LEU A 154 -9.39 -7.09 6.56
C LEU A 154 -10.01 -6.35 7.77
N GLN A 155 -11.09 -6.88 8.33
CA GLN A 155 -11.67 -6.35 9.57
C GLN A 155 -10.91 -6.98 10.76
N VAL A 156 -10.00 -6.20 11.34
CA VAL A 156 -9.22 -6.60 12.53
C VAL A 156 -9.95 -6.11 13.77
N THR A 157 -10.27 -7.05 14.68
CA THR A 157 -10.93 -6.77 15.95
C THR A 157 -9.92 -6.75 17.09
N TYR A 158 -9.86 -5.66 17.85
CA TYR A 158 -9.13 -5.59 19.12
C TYR A 158 -10.06 -4.99 20.19
N LYS A 159 -10.13 -5.61 21.39
CA LYS A 159 -11.02 -5.25 22.51
C LYS A 159 -12.55 -5.33 22.26
N ASN A 160 -13.04 -6.52 21.86
CA ASN A 160 -14.47 -6.91 21.82
C ASN A 160 -15.40 -6.31 20.74
N VAL A 161 -14.92 -6.09 19.50
CA VAL A 161 -15.78 -5.70 18.36
C VAL A 161 -15.58 -6.61 17.14
N SER A 162 -16.36 -7.68 16.98
CA SER A 162 -16.16 -8.73 15.95
C SER A 162 -16.52 -8.37 14.49
N THR A 163 -15.91 -9.14 13.58
CA THR A 163 -15.84 -9.20 12.11
C THR A 163 -17.16 -9.52 11.36
N VAL A 164 -17.28 -9.19 10.05
CA VAL A 164 -18.27 -9.81 9.11
C VAL A 164 -17.59 -10.33 7.84
N SER A 165 -17.93 -11.57 7.47
CA SER A 165 -17.49 -12.31 6.27
C SER A 165 -18.62 -12.49 5.24
N TRP A 166 -18.25 -12.69 3.97
CA TRP A 166 -19.09 -13.41 3.00
C TRP A 166 -18.24 -14.36 2.15
N ALA A 167 -18.63 -15.62 2.16
CA ALA A 167 -18.16 -16.66 1.25
C ALA A 167 -18.86 -16.54 -0.10
N ASN A 168 -18.15 -16.79 -1.19
CA ASN A 168 -18.77 -17.30 -2.41
C ASN A 168 -18.11 -18.65 -2.72
N SER A 169 -18.82 -19.72 -2.40
CA SER A 169 -18.63 -21.02 -3.05
C SER A 169 -18.79 -20.82 -4.56
N PRO A 170 -17.99 -21.49 -5.42
CA PRO A 170 -18.39 -21.69 -6.79
C PRO A 170 -19.68 -22.53 -6.75
N GLN A 171 -20.78 -22.02 -7.30
CA GLN A 171 -21.84 -22.91 -7.76
C GLN A 171 -21.21 -23.81 -8.82
N THR A 172 -20.89 -25.04 -8.46
CA THR A 172 -20.67 -26.09 -9.46
C THR A 172 -22.02 -26.27 -10.15
N ASP A 173 -22.09 -25.90 -11.43
CA ASP A 173 -23.19 -26.28 -12.31
C ASP A 173 -23.35 -27.79 -12.24
N GLY A 174 -24.38 -28.22 -11.52
CA GLY A 174 -24.82 -29.61 -11.46
C GLY A 174 -25.44 -30.01 -12.79
N ARG A 175 -24.61 -30.34 -13.78
CA ARG A 175 -25.02 -31.23 -14.86
C ARG A 175 -24.96 -32.66 -14.32
N PHE A 176 -26.08 -33.10 -13.74
CA PHE A 176 -26.32 -34.52 -13.55
C PHE A 176 -26.42 -35.20 -14.92
N SER A 177 -25.41 -36.00 -15.24
CA SER A 177 -25.51 -37.09 -16.20
C SER A 177 -26.43 -38.17 -15.62
N SER A 178 -27.52 -38.47 -16.34
CA SER A 178 -28.40 -39.60 -16.02
C SER A 178 -27.72 -40.92 -16.37
N PRO A 179 -27.68 -41.93 -15.48
CA PRO A 179 -27.27 -43.28 -15.86
C PRO A 179 -28.44 -44.05 -16.46
N ALA A 180 -28.24 -44.58 -17.66
CA ALA A 180 -29.16 -45.49 -18.32
C ALA A 180 -29.13 -46.89 -17.68
N THR A 181 -30.29 -47.41 -17.29
CA THR A 181 -30.69 -48.83 -17.19
C THR A 181 -32.17 -48.84 -16.76
N ARG A 182 -33.15 -49.50 -17.38
CA ARG A 182 -33.26 -50.62 -18.31
C ARG A 182 -34.23 -50.28 -19.45
#